data_AF-A0A3C0AD34-F1
#
_entry.id   AF-A0A3C0AD34-F1
#
_cell.length_a   1.000
_cell.length_b   1.000
_cell.length_c   1.000
_cell.angle_alpha   90.00
_cell.angle_beta   90.00
_cell.angle_gamma   90.00
#
_symmetry.space_group_name_H-M   'P 1'
#
loop_
_entity.id
_entity.type
_entity.pdbx_description
1 polymer ?
#
loop_
_entity_poly.entity_id
_entity_poly.type
_entity_poly.pdbx_seq_one_letter_code
_entity_poly.pdbx_strand_id
1 'polypeptide(L)'
;DCTTVRIETFDANGKPRSRNDLWLAQDRNLIPIRKLHYSYRQSKELPCSESRVETWQEVREGVWFPRKTFIERYDSNILRRELIQVTSWRNDYEVESIELNPQLPEDVFTRLNIPPEVLMKKRNRGNNNHQKKEADSNQ
;
A
#
# COMPACT_ATOMS: atom_id res chain seq x y z
N ASP A 1 -12.36 18.94 -11.58
CA ASP A 1 -11.22 18.48 -12.40
C ASP A 1 -10.15 17.82 -11.57
N CYS A 2 -9.32 16.99 -12.21
CA CYS A 2 -8.23 16.28 -11.54
C CYS A 2 -6.93 16.39 -12.34
N THR A 3 -5.82 16.54 -11.63
CA THR A 3 -4.47 16.38 -12.19
C THR A 3 -4.04 14.93 -12.02
N THR A 4 -3.55 14.30 -13.10
CA THR A 4 -3.03 12.92 -13.01
C THR A 4 -1.52 12.93 -12.91
N VAL A 5 -0.96 12.21 -11.94
CA VAL A 5 0.49 12.06 -11.75
C VAL A 5 0.86 10.59 -11.84
N ARG A 6 1.90 10.29 -12.60
CA ARG A 6 2.50 8.95 -12.69
C ARG A 6 3.83 8.94 -11.94
N ILE A 7 3.97 7.97 -11.04
CA ILE A 7 5.19 7.76 -10.24
C ILE A 7 5.71 6.36 -10.54
N GLU A 8 6.88 6.27 -11.16
CA GLU A 8 7.56 4.99 -11.39
C GLU A 8 8.73 4.80 -10.43
N THR A 9 8.95 3.55 -10.05
CA THR A 9 10.06 3.14 -9.18
C THR A 9 10.98 2.21 -9.95
N PHE A 10 12.28 2.36 -9.72
CA PHE A 10 13.34 1.61 -10.38
C PHE A 10 14.19 0.93 -9.32
N ASP A 11 14.79 -0.21 -9.65
CA ASP A 11 15.82 -0.80 -8.81
C ASP A 11 17.19 -0.12 -9.01
N ALA A 12 18.19 -0.57 -8.26
CA ALA A 12 19.56 -0.02 -8.33
C ALA A 12 20.20 -0.12 -9.72
N ASN A 13 19.70 -1.01 -10.60
CA ASN A 13 20.19 -1.17 -11.97
C ASN A 13 19.34 -0.36 -12.98
N GLY A 14 18.45 0.50 -12.51
CA GLY A 14 17.55 1.30 -13.37
C GLY A 14 16.43 0.49 -14.00
N LYS A 15 16.17 -0.75 -13.57
CA LYS A 15 15.05 -1.55 -14.10
C LYS A 15 13.75 -1.16 -13.38
N PRO A 16 12.67 -0.84 -14.10
CA PRO A 16 11.42 -0.43 -13.47
C PRO A 16 10.77 -1.61 -12.72
N ARG A 17 10.23 -1.31 -11.53
CA ARG A 17 9.67 -2.29 -10.58
C ARG A 17 8.18 -2.14 -10.36
N SER A 18 7.72 -0.90 -10.21
CA SER A 18 6.32 -0.60 -9.96
C SER A 18 5.97 0.81 -10.39
N ARG A 19 4.69 1.04 -10.60
CA ARG A 19 4.13 2.34 -10.96
C ARG A 19 2.92 2.65 -10.08
N ASN A 20 2.72 3.91 -9.74
CA ASN A 20 1.47 4.42 -9.22
C ASN A 20 0.95 5.50 -10.16
N ASP A 21 -0.31 5.38 -10.56
CA ASP A 21 -1.03 6.46 -11.22
C ASP A 21 -1.97 7.07 -10.17
N LEU A 22 -1.87 8.39 -9.93
CA LEU A 22 -2.60 9.14 -8.91
C LEU A 22 -3.49 10.18 -9.58
N TRP A 23 -4.74 10.29 -9.12
CA TRP A 23 -5.64 11.39 -9.48
C TRP A 23 -5.73 12.34 -8.31
N LEU A 24 -5.36 13.59 -8.53
CA LEU A 24 -5.27 14.64 -7.52
C LEU A 24 -6.40 15.65 -7.73
N ALA A 25 -7.20 15.90 -6.70
CA ALA A 25 -8.32 16.84 -6.77
C ALA A 25 -7.83 18.30 -6.76
N GLN A 26 -8.06 19.03 -7.85
CA GLN A 26 -7.62 20.43 -7.98
C GLN A 26 -8.35 21.36 -7.02
N ASP A 27 -9.61 21.07 -6.73
CA ASP A 27 -10.47 21.80 -5.79
C ASP A 27 -10.19 21.46 -4.31
N ARG A 28 -9.28 20.52 -4.03
CA ARG A 28 -8.95 20.05 -2.68
C ARG A 28 -7.45 19.99 -2.47
N ASN A 29 -6.72 21.03 -2.90
CA ASN A 29 -5.28 21.16 -2.67
C ASN A 29 -4.45 19.99 -3.22
N LEU A 30 -4.84 19.43 -4.36
CA LEU A 30 -4.16 18.31 -5.03
C LEU A 30 -4.01 17.05 -4.16
N ILE A 31 -4.90 16.83 -3.20
CA ILE A 31 -4.92 15.57 -2.46
C ILE A 31 -5.35 14.40 -3.37
N PRO A 32 -4.78 13.20 -3.20
CA PRO A 32 -5.17 12.04 -4.00
C PRO A 32 -6.61 11.58 -3.72
N ILE A 33 -7.44 11.50 -4.77
CA ILE A 33 -8.80 10.91 -4.72
C ILE A 33 -8.85 9.47 -5.20
N ARG A 34 -7.86 9.07 -6.00
CA ARG A 34 -7.74 7.72 -6.56
C ARG A 34 -6.26 7.40 -6.75
N LYS A 35 -5.92 6.14 -6.54
CA LYS A 35 -4.60 5.58 -6.84
C LYS A 35 -4.77 4.21 -7.48
N LEU A 36 -4.09 4.01 -8.59
CA LEU A 36 -3.86 2.70 -9.18
C LEU A 36 -2.41 2.30 -8.94
N HIS A 37 -2.19 1.08 -8.48
CA HIS A 37 -0.86 0.54 -8.26
C HIS A 37 -0.58 -0.62 -9.21
N TYR A 38 0.57 -0.58 -9.87
CA TYR A 38 1.06 -1.58 -10.81
C TYR A 38 2.33 -2.21 -10.24
N SER A 39 2.36 -3.53 -10.16
CA SER A 39 3.59 -4.28 -9.90
C SER A 39 4.02 -4.94 -11.19
N TYR A 40 5.18 -4.54 -11.74
CA TYR A 40 5.64 -5.04 -13.04
C TYR A 40 6.07 -6.52 -13.01
N ARG A 41 6.13 -7.13 -11.83
CA ARG A 41 6.24 -8.59 -11.67
C ARG A 41 4.91 -9.30 -11.98
N GLN A 42 3.79 -8.60 -11.82
CA GLN A 42 2.43 -9.14 -11.95
C GLN A 42 1.84 -8.74 -13.30
N SER A 43 1.76 -7.43 -13.57
CA SER A 43 1.34 -6.88 -14.85
C SER A 43 1.87 -5.46 -15.02
N LYS A 44 2.25 -5.10 -16.25
CA LYS A 44 2.60 -3.72 -16.63
C LYS A 44 1.40 -2.93 -17.13
N GLU A 45 0.37 -3.63 -17.58
CA GLU A 45 -0.78 -3.08 -18.28
C GLU A 45 -1.96 -2.84 -17.34
N LEU A 46 -2.20 -3.80 -16.45
CA LEU A 46 -3.31 -3.76 -15.50
C LEU A 46 -2.80 -3.51 -14.08
N PRO A 47 -3.45 -2.64 -13.31
CA PRO A 47 -3.06 -2.42 -11.93
C PRO A 47 -3.40 -3.65 -11.10
N CYS A 48 -2.59 -3.92 -10.09
CA CYS A 48 -2.81 -5.00 -9.16
C CYS A 48 -3.59 -4.57 -7.90
N SER A 49 -3.76 -3.26 -7.69
CA SER A 49 -4.71 -2.71 -6.72
C SER A 49 -5.19 -1.33 -7.11
N GLU A 50 -6.38 -0.99 -6.61
CA GLU A 50 -6.97 0.34 -6.65
C GLU A 50 -7.28 0.81 -5.22
N SER A 51 -7.15 2.11 -4.97
CA SER A 51 -7.71 2.74 -3.78
C SER A 51 -8.39 4.04 -4.16
N ARG A 52 -9.52 4.33 -3.54
CA ARG A 52 -10.33 5.52 -3.85
C ARG A 52 -10.96 6.09 -2.60
N VAL A 53 -11.12 7.41 -2.58
CA VAL A 53 -11.93 8.11 -1.59
C VAL A 53 -13.35 8.25 -2.13
N GLU A 54 -14.30 7.68 -1.40
CA GLU A 54 -15.73 7.69 -1.76
C GLU A 54 -16.43 8.93 -1.18
N THR A 55 -16.03 9.36 0.01
CA THR A 55 -16.61 10.52 0.68
C THR A 55 -15.52 11.36 1.33
N TRP A 56 -15.64 12.66 1.18
CA TRP A 56 -14.75 13.66 1.76
C TRP A 56 -15.45 14.44 2.86
N GLN A 57 -14.66 14.89 3.84
CA GLN A 57 -15.08 15.85 4.86
C GLN A 57 -14.06 16.99 4.87
N GLU A 58 -14.52 18.22 4.73
CA GLU A 58 -13.68 19.39 5.03
C GLU A 58 -13.74 19.64 6.55
N VAL A 59 -12.60 19.46 7.21
CA VAL A 59 -12.50 19.52 8.68
C VAL A 59 -12.17 20.94 9.15
N ARG A 60 -11.50 21.70 8.30
CA ARG A 60 -11.20 23.13 8.41
C ARG A 60 -11.02 23.67 6.99
N GLU A 61 -11.17 24.96 6.77
CA GLU A 61 -10.91 25.60 5.47
C GLU A 61 -9.59 25.10 4.85
N GLY A 62 -9.70 24.50 3.66
CA GLY A 62 -8.57 23.93 2.91
C GLY A 62 -8.01 22.60 3.45
N VAL A 63 -8.55 22.07 4.56
CA VAL A 63 -8.14 20.80 5.17
C VAL A 63 -9.23 19.76 4.94
N TRP A 64 -8.99 18.92 3.96
CA TRP A 64 -9.89 17.83 3.57
C TRP A 64 -9.39 16.50 4.10
N PHE A 65 -10.30 15.69 4.61
CA PHE A 65 -10.01 14.36 5.12
C PHE A 65 -10.95 13.33 4.48
N PRO A 66 -10.45 12.12 4.13
CA PRO A 66 -11.31 11.08 3.61
C PRO A 66 -12.22 10.52 4.72
N ARG A 67 -13.54 10.61 4.53
CA ARG A 67 -14.53 10.03 5.45
C ARG A 67 -14.78 8.55 5.16
N LYS A 68 -14.84 8.19 3.87
CA LYS A 68 -14.99 6.81 3.39
C LYS A 68 -13.99 6.53 2.29
N THR A 69 -13.30 5.41 2.40
CA THR A 69 -12.35 4.95 1.37
C THR A 69 -12.44 3.45 1.21
N PHE A 70 -11.94 2.95 0.09
CA PHE A 70 -11.62 1.55 -0.04
C PHE A 70 -10.23 1.35 -0.62
N ILE A 71 -9.69 0.16 -0.35
CA ILE A 71 -8.55 -0.40 -1.05
C ILE A 71 -8.96 -1.78 -1.54
N GLU A 72 -8.83 -2.00 -2.85
CA GLU A 72 -9.12 -3.27 -3.51
C GLU A 72 -7.83 -3.85 -4.08
N ARG A 73 -7.66 -5.15 -3.92
CA ARG A 73 -6.53 -5.91 -4.42
C ARG A 73 -6.99 -7.03 -5.34
N TYR A 74 -6.32 -7.16 -6.48
CA TYR A 74 -6.61 -8.21 -7.44
C TYR A 74 -5.73 -9.44 -7.23
N ASP A 75 -6.27 -10.61 -7.58
CA ASP A 75 -5.56 -11.87 -7.53
C ASP A 75 -4.32 -11.82 -8.41
N SER A 76 -3.16 -12.05 -7.80
CA SER A 76 -1.88 -11.86 -8.48
C SER A 76 -1.52 -12.98 -9.45
N ASN A 77 -2.11 -14.18 -9.30
CA ASN A 77 -1.89 -15.28 -10.22
C ASN A 77 -2.74 -15.14 -11.47
N ILE A 78 -4.04 -14.83 -11.30
CA ILE A 78 -4.96 -14.59 -12.42
C ILE A 78 -4.47 -13.37 -13.22
N LEU A 79 -4.17 -12.25 -12.54
CA LEU A 79 -3.69 -11.04 -13.20
C LEU A 79 -2.44 -11.27 -14.03
N ARG A 80 -1.52 -12.12 -13.56
CA ARG A 80 -0.25 -12.39 -14.23
C ARG A 80 -0.38 -13.38 -15.40
N ARG A 81 -1.25 -14.38 -15.29
CA ARG A 81 -1.37 -15.46 -16.27
C ARG A 81 -2.40 -15.16 -17.36
N GLU A 82 -3.47 -14.49 -16.97
CA GLU A 82 -4.66 -14.33 -17.78
C GLU A 82 -4.92 -12.86 -18.14
N LEU A 83 -4.20 -11.91 -17.51
CA LEU A 83 -4.42 -10.46 -17.68
C LEU A 83 -5.87 -10.06 -17.40
N ILE A 84 -6.46 -10.65 -16.37
CA ILE A 84 -7.81 -10.34 -15.89
C ILE A 84 -7.70 -9.85 -14.45
N GLN A 85 -8.45 -8.81 -14.11
CA GLN A 85 -8.60 -8.34 -12.72
C GLN A 85 -9.76 -9.08 -12.06
N VAL A 86 -9.43 -9.97 -11.12
CA VAL A 86 -10.40 -10.62 -10.24
C VAL A 86 -10.09 -10.17 -8.82
N THR A 87 -11.09 -9.65 -8.10
CA THR A 87 -10.92 -9.19 -6.73
C THR A 87 -10.49 -10.35 -5.83
N SER A 88 -9.35 -10.20 -5.16
CA SER A 88 -8.87 -11.13 -4.13
C SER A 88 -9.37 -10.70 -2.76
N TRP A 89 -9.26 -9.41 -2.45
CA TRP A 89 -9.83 -8.82 -1.24
C TRP A 89 -10.08 -7.33 -1.43
N ARG A 90 -10.98 -6.79 -0.61
CA ARG A 90 -11.27 -5.37 -0.48
C ARG A 90 -11.39 -5.02 0.99
N ASN A 91 -10.79 -3.90 1.37
CA ASN A 91 -10.96 -3.29 2.69
C ASN A 91 -11.67 -1.96 2.50
N ASP A 92 -12.80 -1.81 3.16
CA ASP A 92 -13.53 -0.55 3.28
C ASP A 92 -13.19 0.09 4.62
N TYR A 93 -12.96 1.41 4.60
CA TYR A 93 -12.61 2.20 5.77
C TYR A 93 -13.62 3.34 5.92
N GLU A 94 -14.16 3.47 7.11
CA GLU A 94 -15.02 4.59 7.51
C GLU A 94 -14.41 5.26 8.73
N VAL A 95 -14.22 6.57 8.64
CA VAL A 95 -13.65 7.37 9.73
C VAL A 95 -14.79 7.83 10.63
N GLU A 96 -14.74 7.48 11.91
CA GLU A 96 -15.78 7.85 12.87
C GLU A 96 -15.63 9.30 13.33
N SER A 97 -14.42 9.68 13.77
CA SER A 97 -14.09 11.00 14.30
C SER A 97 -12.73 11.48 13.80
N ILE A 98 -12.56 12.80 13.78
CA ILE A 98 -11.32 13.47 13.38
C ILE A 98 -11.10 14.62 14.36
N GLU A 99 -9.89 14.70 14.92
CA GLU A 99 -9.45 15.80 15.75
C GLU A 99 -8.18 16.41 15.14
N LEU A 100 -8.17 17.74 15.02
CA LEU A 100 -7.00 18.47 14.54
C LEU A 100 -6.20 19.00 15.74
N ASN A 101 -4.89 18.78 15.71
CA ASN A 101 -3.95 19.21 16.76
C ASN A 101 -4.27 18.64 18.16
N PRO A 102 -4.48 17.32 18.30
CA PRO A 102 -4.73 16.73 19.60
C PRO A 102 -3.52 16.94 20.51
N GLN A 103 -3.77 17.22 21.79
CA GLN A 103 -2.72 17.26 22.80
C GLN A 103 -2.41 15.83 23.23
N LEU A 104 -1.25 15.31 22.81
CA LEU A 104 -0.81 13.96 23.11
C LEU A 104 0.34 13.97 24.13
N PRO A 105 0.45 12.94 25.00
CA PRO A 105 1.61 12.78 25.86
C PRO A 105 2.93 12.72 25.07
N GLU A 106 4.02 13.28 25.61
CA GLU A 106 5.33 13.28 24.95
C GLU A 106 5.84 11.87 24.63
N ASP A 107 5.45 10.89 25.44
CA ASP A 107 5.90 9.50 25.32
C ASP A 107 4.97 8.63 24.44
N VAL A 108 3.94 9.21 23.81
CA VAL A 108 2.92 8.44 23.05
C VAL A 108 3.52 7.58 21.92
N PHE A 109 4.61 8.03 21.29
CA PHE A 109 5.28 7.31 20.19
C PHE A 109 6.54 6.55 20.61
N THR A 110 6.95 6.65 21.89
CA THR A 110 8.17 6.01 22.41
C THR A 110 7.86 4.92 23.43
N ARG A 111 6.76 5.06 24.18
CA ARG A 111 6.34 4.09 25.19
C ARG A 111 5.43 3.02 24.61
N LEU A 112 6.00 1.85 24.37
CA LEU A 112 5.26 0.65 23.97
C LEU A 112 4.62 -0.02 25.20
N ASN A 113 3.38 0.36 25.54
CA ASN A 113 2.56 -0.39 26.48
C ASN A 113 1.89 -1.56 25.75
N ILE A 114 2.59 -2.69 25.66
CA ILE A 114 2.04 -3.93 25.10
C ILE A 114 1.29 -4.65 26.23
N PRO A 115 -0.04 -4.88 26.12
CA PRO A 115 -0.78 -5.62 27.14
C PRO A 115 -0.18 -7.03 27.33
N PRO A 116 -0.12 -7.56 28.56
CA PRO A 116 0.49 -8.88 28.84
C PRO A 116 -0.12 -10.03 28.04
N GLU A 117 -1.38 -9.89 27.63
CA GLU A 117 -2.15 -10.89 26.90
C GLU A 117 -1.82 -10.95 25.40
N VAL A 118 -1.05 -9.99 24.88
CA VAL A 118 -0.66 -9.96 23.46
C VAL A 118 0.50 -10.93 23.23
N LEU A 119 0.17 -12.09 22.66
CA LEU A 119 1.15 -13.07 22.19
C LEU A 119 2.00 -12.49 21.04
N MET A 120 3.16 -11.95 21.38
CA MET A 120 4.18 -11.53 20.42
C MET A 120 4.84 -12.77 19.78
N LYS A 121 4.40 -13.16 18.58
CA LYS A 121 5.14 -14.16 17.78
C LYS A 121 6.35 -13.52 17.14
N LYS A 122 7.55 -13.89 17.61
CA LYS A 122 8.83 -13.52 16.99
C LYS A 122 8.89 -14.15 15.59
N ARG A 123 8.81 -13.34 14.53
CA ARG A 123 8.95 -13.82 13.15
C ARG A 123 10.43 -14.05 12.84
N ASN A 124 10.92 -15.27 13.00
CA ASN A 124 12.24 -15.65 12.50
C ASN A 124 12.24 -15.53 10.97
N ARG A 125 12.95 -14.52 10.42
CA ARG A 125 13.26 -14.50 9.00
C ARG A 125 14.29 -15.60 8.76
N GLY A 126 13.86 -16.73 8.23
CA GLY A 126 14.76 -17.82 7.87
C GLY A 126 15.86 -17.33 6.92
N ASN A 127 17.12 -17.56 7.29
CA ASN A 127 18.26 -17.41 6.39
C ASN A 127 18.15 -18.49 5.30
N ASN A 128 17.77 -18.11 4.09
CA ASN A 128 17.91 -18.96 2.91
C ASN A 128 19.37 -18.96 2.46
N ASN A 129 20.25 -19.65 3.18
CA ASN A 129 21.54 -20.03 2.63
C ASN A 129 21.34 -21.28 1.75
N HIS A 130 21.38 -21.08 0.44
CA HIS A 130 21.62 -22.15 -0.53
C HIS A 130 22.95 -22.83 -0.19
N GLN A 131 22.89 -24.03 0.40
CA GLN A 131 24.02 -24.96 0.30
C GLN A 131 24.03 -25.53 -1.12
N LYS A 132 24.94 -25.02 -1.95
CA LYS A 132 25.52 -25.79 -3.04
C LYS A 132 26.11 -27.06 -2.41
N LYS A 133 25.59 -28.23 -2.78
CA LYS A 133 26.38 -29.46 -2.65
C LYS A 133 27.30 -29.50 -3.86
N GLU A 134 28.57 -29.27 -3.60
CA GLU A 134 29.65 -29.70 -4.50
C GLU A 134 29.58 -31.23 -4.63
N ALA A 135 29.71 -31.66 -5.87
CA ALA A 135 30.01 -33.04 -6.21
C ALA A 135 31.46 -33.29 -5.81
N ASP A 136 31.71 -34.36 -5.07
CA ASP A 136 33.03 -34.99 -5.05
C ASP A 136 32.89 -36.47 -5.37
N SER A 137 33.60 -36.80 -6.43
CA SER A 137 33.99 -38.09 -6.97
C SER A 137 34.97 -38.85 -6.06
N ASN A 138 34.98 -40.18 -6.25
CA ASN A 138 36.00 -41.17 -5.89
C ASN A 138 36.09 -41.60 -4.41
N GLN A 139 35.73 -42.86 -4.12
CA GLN A 139 36.60 -44.02 -4.35
C GLN A 139 35.78 -45.31 -4.42
#